data_AF-A0A1U9WY32-F1
#
_entry.id   AF-A0A1U9WY32-F1
#
_cell.length_a   1.000
_cell.length_b   1.000
_cell.length_c   1.000
_cell.angle_alpha   90.00
_cell.angle_beta   90.00
_cell.angle_gamma   90.00
#
_symmetry.space_group_name_H-M   'P 1'
#
loop_
_entity.id
_entity.type
_entity.pdbx_description
1 polymer ?
#
loop_
_entity_poly.entity_id
_entity_poly.type
_entity_poly.pdbx_seq_one_letter_code
_entity_poly.pdbx_strand_id
1 'polypeptide(L)'
;MNRQVSDQELSEVLQQVNLQDVLTRVGGFDQEVPWENILSLGEQQRLAFARILVTRPHFVILDESTSALDLINEKNLYQQLKETKTTFISVGHRESIFDYHQWVLELSPDSGW
;
A
#
# COMPACT_ATOMS: atom_id res chain seq x y z
N MET A 1 20.10 6.25 -5.73
CA MET A 1 19.92 7.54 -6.41
C MET A 1 18.75 8.25 -5.75
N ASN A 2 18.92 9.49 -5.29
CA ASN A 2 17.84 10.25 -4.65
C ASN A 2 16.96 10.85 -5.75
N ARG A 3 15.85 10.17 -6.07
CA ARG A 3 14.87 10.64 -7.05
C ARG A 3 14.13 11.83 -6.44
N GLN A 4 14.22 13.00 -7.06
CA GLN A 4 13.32 14.11 -6.73
C GLN A 4 11.93 13.79 -7.29
N VAL A 5 10.94 13.83 -6.41
CA VAL A 5 9.53 13.58 -6.70
C VAL A 5 8.82 14.90 -6.47
N SER A 6 8.03 15.36 -7.44
CA SER A 6 7.30 16.63 -7.32
C SER A 6 6.01 16.44 -6.52
N ASP A 7 5.50 17.51 -5.92
CA ASP A 7 4.20 17.53 -5.24
C ASP A 7 3.06 17.09 -6.16
N GLN A 8 3.17 17.38 -7.46
CA GLN A 8 2.23 16.90 -8.47
C GLN A 8 2.25 15.37 -8.57
N GLU A 9 3.44 14.76 -8.65
CA GLU A 9 3.57 13.29 -8.67
C GLU A 9 3.07 12.68 -7.34
N LEU A 10 3.37 13.30 -6.20
CA LEU A 10 2.87 12.84 -4.90
C LEU A 10 1.34 12.91 -4.83
N SER A 11 0.73 13.97 -5.37
CA SER A 11 -0.74 14.12 -5.39
C SER A 11 -1.40 13.06 -6.27
N GLU A 12 -0.81 12.75 -7.42
CA GLU A 12 -1.26 11.66 -8.30
C GLU A 12 -1.18 10.31 -7.60
N VAL A 13 -0.09 10.03 -6.88
CA VAL A 13 0.05 8.80 -6.10
C VAL A 13 -0.98 8.74 -4.97
N LEU A 14 -1.22 9.84 -4.25
CA LEU A 14 -2.26 9.89 -3.22
C LEU A 14 -3.64 9.60 -3.79
N GLN A 15 -3.94 10.10 -4.99
CA GLN A 15 -5.18 9.76 -5.69
C GLN A 15 -5.26 8.28 -6.08
N GLN A 16 -4.16 7.68 -6.57
CA GLN A 16 -4.09 6.25 -6.91
C GLN A 16 -4.40 5.35 -5.70
N VAL A 17 -4.07 5.79 -4.49
CA VAL A 17 -4.33 5.05 -3.25
C VAL A 17 -5.55 5.57 -2.47
N ASN A 18 -6.46 6.32 -3.10
CA ASN A 18 -7.67 6.87 -2.47
C ASN A 18 -7.40 7.70 -1.20
N LEU A 19 -6.40 8.58 -1.26
CA LEU A 19 -5.99 9.52 -0.20
C LEU A 19 -5.92 10.98 -0.68
N GLN A 20 -6.62 11.35 -1.75
CA GLN A 20 -6.61 12.71 -2.30
C GLN A 20 -7.03 13.80 -1.28
N ASP A 21 -7.90 13.46 -0.32
CA ASP A 21 -8.41 14.42 0.67
C ASP A 21 -7.47 14.60 1.88
N VAL A 22 -6.40 13.80 1.98
CA VAL A 22 -5.49 13.84 3.13
C VAL A 22 -4.79 15.19 3.24
N LEU A 23 -4.38 15.77 2.10
CA LEU A 23 -3.69 17.06 2.06
C LEU A 23 -4.58 18.20 2.57
N THR A 24 -5.87 18.16 2.25
CA THR A 24 -6.86 19.12 2.74
C THR A 24 -7.02 19.04 4.27
N ARG A 25 -6.91 17.83 4.84
CA ARG A 25 -7.00 17.62 6.31
C ARG A 25 -5.77 18.09 7.06
N VAL A 26 -4.58 17.90 6.49
CA VAL A 26 -3.31 18.21 7.18
C VAL A 26 -2.75 19.59 6.84
N GLY A 27 -3.23 20.25 5.79
CA GLY A 27 -2.80 21.60 5.39
C GLY A 27 -1.67 21.62 4.36
N GLY A 28 -1.52 20.57 3.55
CA GLY A 28 -0.50 20.46 2.49
C GLY A 28 0.71 19.59 2.85
N PHE A 29 1.68 19.52 1.93
CA PHE A 29 2.86 18.65 2.06
C PHE A 29 3.88 19.14 3.08
N ASP A 30 3.98 20.44 3.29
CA ASP A 30 4.97 21.06 4.20
C ASP A 30 4.55 21.03 5.69
N GLN A 31 3.60 20.17 6.04
CA GLN A 31 3.05 20.10 7.40
C GLN A 31 3.54 18.85 8.15
N GLU A 32 4.08 19.06 9.34
CA GLU A 32 4.39 18.01 10.30
C GLU A 32 3.24 17.85 11.28
N VAL A 33 2.60 16.69 11.29
CA VAL A 33 1.44 16.41 12.13
C VAL A 33 1.50 14.97 12.66
N PRO A 34 0.92 14.66 13.85
CA PRO A 34 0.97 13.32 14.43
C PRO A 34 0.01 12.38 13.67
N TRP A 35 0.51 11.69 12.65
CA TRP A 35 -0.30 10.89 11.72
C TRP A 35 -1.10 9.79 12.39
N GLU A 36 -0.61 9.20 13.48
CA GLU A 36 -1.35 8.20 14.26
C GLU A 36 -2.71 8.68 14.78
N ASN A 37 -2.85 10.00 15.00
CA ASN A 37 -4.09 10.61 15.51
C ASN A 37 -4.99 11.12 14.38
N ILE A 38 -4.46 11.21 13.16
CA ILE A 38 -5.16 11.80 12.02
C ILE A 38 -5.63 10.72 11.06
N LEU A 39 -4.79 9.73 10.77
CA LEU A 39 -5.06 8.68 9.81
C LEU A 39 -5.63 7.45 10.52
N SER A 40 -6.75 6.95 10.00
CA SER A 40 -7.22 5.62 10.34
C SER A 40 -6.18 4.56 9.95
N LEU A 41 -6.24 3.37 10.57
CA LEU A 41 -5.32 2.27 10.24
C LEU A 41 -5.35 1.91 8.73
N GLY A 42 -6.53 1.92 8.11
CA GLY A 42 -6.66 1.71 6.66
C GLY A 42 -5.99 2.82 5.84
N GLU A 43 -6.08 4.08 6.26
CA GLU A 43 -5.36 5.18 5.59
C GLU A 43 -3.85 5.05 5.73
N GLN A 44 -3.36 4.62 6.90
CA GLN A 44 -1.94 4.36 7.12
C GLN A 44 -1.44 3.22 6.20
N GLN A 45 -2.22 2.16 6.04
CA GLN A 45 -1.92 1.07 5.09
C GLN A 45 -1.90 1.57 3.64
N ARG A 46 -2.88 2.38 3.22
CA ARG A 46 -2.89 2.99 1.87
C ARG A 46 -1.69 3.91 1.64
N LEU A 47 -1.29 4.68 2.65
CA LEU A 47 -0.11 5.55 2.59
C LEU A 47 1.19 4.72 2.50
N ALA A 48 1.25 3.56 3.15
CA ALA A 48 2.37 2.63 2.99
C ALA A 48 2.49 2.12 1.55
N PHE A 49 1.36 1.86 0.86
CA PHE A 49 1.36 1.53 -0.57
C PHE A 49 1.80 2.71 -1.44
N ALA A 50 1.34 3.94 -1.14
CA ALA A 50 1.82 5.15 -1.85
C ALA A 50 3.36 5.24 -1.82
N ARG A 51 3.98 4.93 -0.66
CA ARG A 51 5.44 4.87 -0.55
C ARG A 51 6.07 3.87 -1.52
N ILE A 52 5.45 2.72 -1.73
CA ILE A 52 5.93 1.72 -2.71
C ILE A 52 5.82 2.26 -4.14
N LEU A 53 4.71 2.92 -4.48
CA LEU A 53 4.50 3.50 -5.82
C LEU A 53 5.49 4.62 -6.15
N VAL A 54 5.89 5.41 -5.15
CA VAL A 54 6.91 6.46 -5.29
C VAL A 54 8.32 5.88 -5.46
N THR A 55 8.68 4.92 -4.60
CA THR A 55 10.04 4.38 -4.52
C THR A 55 10.33 3.29 -5.55
N ARG A 56 9.29 2.59 -6.01
CA ARG A 56 9.35 1.48 -6.99
C ARG A 56 10.50 0.51 -6.69
N PRO A 57 10.53 -0.10 -5.50
CA PRO A 57 11.61 -1.01 -5.13
C PRO A 57 11.61 -2.25 -6.03
N HIS A 58 12.74 -2.95 -6.13
CA HIS A 58 12.77 -4.23 -6.83
C HIS A 58 11.96 -5.31 -6.11
N PHE A 59 11.96 -5.27 -4.77
CA PHE A 59 11.26 -6.21 -3.92
C PHE A 59 10.56 -5.51 -2.76
N VAL A 60 9.39 -6.02 -2.36
CA VAL A 60 8.70 -5.60 -1.13
C VAL A 60 8.08 -6.80 -0.41
N ILE A 61 8.09 -6.76 0.92
CA ILE A 61 7.37 -7.71 1.77
C ILE A 61 6.21 -6.97 2.41
N LEU A 62 5.01 -7.52 2.27
CA LEU A 62 3.76 -6.98 2.77
C LEU A 62 3.25 -7.89 3.88
N ASP A 63 3.44 -7.50 5.13
CA ASP A 63 2.95 -8.25 6.28
C ASP A 63 1.61 -7.67 6.73
N GLU A 64 0.53 -8.44 6.57
CA GLU A 64 -0.86 -8.06 6.87
C GLU A 64 -1.26 -6.67 6.38
N SER A 65 -0.65 -6.21 5.28
CA SER A 65 -0.63 -4.79 4.90
C SER A 65 -1.95 -4.25 4.35
N THR A 66 -2.97 -5.09 4.22
CA THR A 66 -4.32 -4.71 3.81
C THR A 66 -5.39 -5.04 4.85
N SER A 67 -5.03 -5.60 6.01
CA SER A 67 -5.97 -6.15 7.00
C SER A 67 -7.06 -5.18 7.47
N ALA A 68 -6.82 -3.87 7.43
CA ALA A 68 -7.77 -2.83 7.83
C ALA A 68 -8.56 -2.22 6.65
N LEU A 69 -8.44 -2.78 5.45
CA LEU A 69 -9.10 -2.31 4.23
C LEU A 69 -10.32 -3.15 3.86
N ASP A 70 -11.29 -2.51 3.22
CA ASP A 70 -12.34 -3.20 2.45
C ASP A 70 -11.77 -3.82 1.16
N LEU A 71 -12.55 -4.70 0.53
CA LEU A 71 -12.15 -5.43 -0.67
C LEU A 71 -11.92 -4.52 -1.89
N ILE A 72 -12.59 -3.37 -1.96
CA ILE A 72 -12.47 -2.44 -3.10
C ILE A 72 -11.11 -1.75 -3.04
N ASN A 73 -10.74 -1.24 -1.86
CA ASN A 73 -9.44 -0.64 -1.61
C ASN A 73 -8.31 -1.67 -1.73
N GLU A 74 -8.46 -2.86 -1.16
CA GLU A 74 -7.46 -3.93 -1.31
C GLU A 74 -7.20 -4.25 -2.78
N LYS A 75 -8.27 -4.46 -3.56
CA LYS A 75 -8.16 -4.71 -5.00
C LYS A 75 -7.43 -3.57 -5.72
N ASN A 76 -7.82 -2.33 -5.46
CA ASN A 76 -7.18 -1.17 -6.08
C ASN A 76 -5.67 -1.13 -5.78
N LEU A 77 -5.27 -1.31 -4.51
CA LEU A 77 -3.86 -1.26 -4.13
C LEU A 77 -3.02 -2.37 -4.79
N TYR A 78 -3.51 -3.60 -4.83
CA TYR A 78 -2.78 -4.70 -5.49
C TYR A 78 -2.73 -4.52 -7.02
N GLN A 79 -3.76 -3.93 -7.63
CA GLN A 79 -3.73 -3.58 -9.06
C GLN A 79 -2.66 -2.53 -9.34
N GLN A 80 -2.61 -1.44 -8.56
CA GLN A 80 -1.55 -0.43 -8.68
C GLN A 80 -0.16 -1.05 -8.50
N LEU A 81 0.01 -1.95 -7.52
CA LEU A 81 1.28 -2.62 -7.29
C LEU A 81 1.70 -3.53 -8.46
N LYS A 82 0.75 -4.25 -9.07
CA LYS A 82 0.98 -5.09 -10.26
C LYS A 82 1.38 -4.30 -11.51
N GLU A 83 0.95 -3.04 -11.63
CA GLU A 83 1.37 -2.16 -12.72
C GLU A 83 2.83 -1.70 -12.58
N THR A 84 3.41 -1.86 -11.39
CA THR A 84 4.84 -1.61 -11.17
C THR A 84 5.71 -2.81 -11.59
N LYS A 85 7.03 -2.62 -11.63
CA LYS A 85 8.01 -3.72 -11.79
C LYS A 85 8.46 -4.31 -10.44
N THR A 86 7.73 -4.03 -9.36
CA THR A 86 8.06 -4.50 -8.02
C THR A 86 7.64 -5.96 -7.88
N THR A 87 8.56 -6.83 -7.48
CA THR A 87 8.20 -8.17 -7.01
C THR A 87 7.73 -8.08 -5.55
N PHE A 88 6.56 -8.59 -5.24
CA PHE A 88 6.03 -8.55 -3.88
C PHE A 88 5.77 -9.93 -3.32
N ILE A 89 6.05 -10.09 -2.03
CA ILE A 89 5.66 -11.23 -1.21
C ILE A 89 4.68 -10.67 -0.19
N SER A 90 3.49 -11.26 -0.09
CA SER A 90 2.52 -10.84 0.91
C SER A 90 2.15 -11.96 1.86
N VAL A 91 1.84 -11.58 3.09
CA VAL A 91 1.28 -12.44 4.14
C VAL A 91 -0.10 -11.88 4.47
N GLY A 92 -1.11 -12.72 4.44
CA GLY A 92 -2.47 -12.32 4.75
C GLY A 92 -3.41 -13.52 4.86
N HIS A 93 -4.54 -13.30 5.51
CA HIS A 93 -5.54 -14.34 5.80
C HIS A 93 -6.70 -14.36 4.81
N ARG A 94 -6.78 -13.40 3.88
CA ARG A 94 -7.91 -13.26 2.96
C ARG A 94 -7.58 -13.89 1.61
N GLU A 95 -8.43 -14.82 1.17
CA GLU A 95 -8.29 -15.49 -0.13
C GLU A 95 -8.32 -14.53 -1.32
N SER A 96 -8.93 -13.35 -1.17
CA SER A 96 -8.95 -12.30 -2.20
C SER A 96 -7.55 -11.87 -2.67
N ILE A 97 -6.52 -12.07 -1.86
CA ILE A 97 -5.15 -11.73 -2.26
C ILE A 97 -4.56 -12.75 -3.25
N PHE A 98 -5.12 -13.95 -3.35
CA PHE A 98 -4.61 -15.02 -4.22
C PHE A 98 -4.67 -14.63 -5.70
N ASP A 99 -5.68 -13.86 -6.10
CA ASP A 99 -5.84 -13.33 -7.46
C ASP A 99 -4.65 -12.45 -7.93
N TYR A 100 -3.84 -11.96 -6.99
CA TYR A 100 -2.70 -11.09 -7.28
C TYR A 100 -1.35 -11.81 -7.28
N HIS A 101 -1.30 -13.09 -6.90
CA HIS A 101 -0.06 -13.86 -6.78
C HIS A 101 0.00 -14.99 -7.81
N GLN A 102 1.19 -15.26 -8.33
CA GLN A 102 1.43 -16.41 -9.21
C GLN A 102 1.67 -17.70 -8.43
N TRP A 103 2.14 -17.58 -7.19
CA TRP A 103 2.45 -18.68 -6.28
C TRP A 103 1.78 -18.41 -4.94
N VAL A 104 1.15 -19.43 -4.37
CA VAL A 104 0.53 -19.39 -3.05
C VAL A 104 1.17 -20.49 -2.22
N LEU A 105 1.64 -20.12 -1.03
CA LEU A 105 2.14 -21.05 -0.02
C LEU A 105 1.14 -21.04 1.15
N GLU A 106 0.50 -22.16 1.41
CA GLU A 106 -0.45 -22.31 2.51
C GLU A 106 0.23 -23.01 3.68
N LEU A 107 0.41 -22.31 4.80
CA LEU A 107 1.04 -22.88 5.98
C LEU A 107 0.00 -23.60 6.84
N SER A 108 0.19 -24.90 7.05
CA SER A 108 -0.69 -25.71 7.88
C SER A 108 -0.20 -25.76 9.34
N PRO A 109 -1.10 -25.82 10.35
CA PRO A 109 -0.71 -25.83 11.76
C PRO A 109 0.15 -27.04 12.18
N ASP A 110 0.14 -28.11 11.39
CA ASP A 110 0.95 -29.32 11.57
C ASP A 110 2.38 -29.19 11.03
N SER A 111 2.83 -27.96 10.73
CA SER A 111 4.13 -27.67 10.11
C SER A 111 4.26 -28.16 8.65
N GLY A 112 3.14 -28.50 8.01
CA GLY A 112 3.06 -28.73 6.56
C GLY A 112 3.02 -27.43 5.75
N TRP A 113 3.33 -27.55 4.46
CA TRP A 113 3.25 -26.48 3.46
C TRP A 113 2.84 -27.01 2.10
#